data_AF-A0A418RTM5-F1
#
_entry.id   AF-A0A418RTM5-F1
#
_cell.length_a   1.000
_cell.length_b   1.000
_cell.length_c   1.000
_cell.angle_alpha   90.00
_cell.angle_beta   90.00
_cell.angle_gamma   90.00
#
_symmetry.space_group_name_H-M   'P 1'
#
loop_
_entity.id
_entity.type
_entity.pdbx_description
1 polymer ?
#
loop_
_entity_poly.entity_id
_entity_poly.type
_entity_poly.pdbx_seq_one_letter_code
_entity_poly.pdbx_strand_id
1 'polypeptide(L)' 'MTTEISRIESKTEYGHVLSLNTGLALYAADLALQYQLSFADAIIYASARHSNVPLITADDHFQDLPEVIFFSKKAALIKT' A
#
# COMPACT_ATOMS: atom_id res chain seq x y z
N MET A 1 23.00 16.33 8.71
CA MET A 1 21.63 16.58 8.20
C MET A 1 21.50 16.13 6.74
N THR A 2 22.09 14.98 6.38
CA THR A 2 22.24 14.54 4.97
C THR A 2 21.96 13.04 4.77
N THR A 3 21.79 12.27 5.87
CA THR A 3 21.60 10.82 5.83
C THR A 3 20.15 10.40 5.55
N GLU A 4 19.19 11.29 5.77
CA GLU A 4 17.75 10.98 5.63
C GLU A 4 17.30 10.97 4.15
N ILE A 5 17.87 11.84 3.31
CA ILE A 5 17.44 11.99 1.90
C ILE A 5 17.89 10.79 1.04
N SER A 6 19.11 10.26 1.25
CA SER A 6 19.63 9.11 0.49
C SER A 6 18.87 7.79 0.73
N ARG A 7 18.07 7.72 1.80
CA ARG A 7 17.31 6.51 2.16
C ARG A 7 16.01 6.37 1.37
N ILE A 8 15.45 7.47 0.87
CA ILE A 8 14.26 7.47 0.02
C ILE A 8 14.66 7.04 -1.41
N GLU A 9 15.75 7.60 -1.92
CA GLU A 9 16.26 7.32 -3.27
C GLU A 9 16.58 5.83 -3.46
N SER A 10 17.37 5.24 -2.55
CA SER A 10 17.76 3.83 -2.64
C SER A 10 16.60 2.83 -2.57
N LYS A 11 15.47 3.18 -1.91
CA LYS A 11 14.32 2.25 -1.85
C LYS A 11 13.49 2.23 -3.12
N THR A 12 13.41 3.37 -3.82
CA THR A 12 12.78 3.42 -5.15
C THR A 12 13.66 2.82 -6.24
N GLU A 13 14.99 2.76 -6.05
CA GLU A 13 15.92 2.16 -7.01
C GLU A 13 15.74 0.65 -7.21
N TYR A 14 15.22 -0.07 -6.21
CA TYR A 14 14.96 -1.53 -6.30
C TYR A 14 13.47 -1.88 -6.45
N GLY A 15 12.59 -0.88 -6.59
CA GLY A 15 11.15 -1.07 -6.71
C GLY A 15 10.65 -0.87 -8.14
N HIS A 16 9.68 -1.67 -8.57
CA HIS A 16 8.96 -1.41 -9.82
C HIS A 16 7.98 -0.24 -9.61
N VAL A 17 8.17 0.84 -10.35
CA VAL A 17 7.27 2.01 -10.32
C VAL A 17 6.12 1.80 -11.30
N LEU A 18 4.89 1.80 -10.78
CA LEU A 18 3.66 1.76 -11.58
C LEU A 18 3.17 3.18 -11.86
N SER A 19 2.89 3.47 -13.14
CA SER A 19 2.24 4.73 -13.52
C SER A 19 0.74 4.67 -13.20
N LEU A 20 0.23 5.69 -12.51
CA LEU A 20 -1.20 5.87 -12.32
C LEU A 20 -1.84 6.39 -13.62
N ASN A 21 -2.29 5.46 -14.46
CA ASN A 21 -3.04 5.76 -15.67
C ASN A 21 -4.56 5.80 -15.37
N THR A 22 -5.35 6.25 -16.34
CA THR A 22 -6.82 6.36 -16.22
C THR A 22 -7.48 5.02 -15.85
N GLY A 23 -7.02 3.90 -16.40
CA GLY A 23 -7.58 2.59 -16.09
C GLY A 23 -7.36 2.19 -14.63
N LEU A 24 -6.14 2.38 -14.13
CA LEU A 24 -5.84 2.12 -12.72
C LEU A 24 -6.57 3.09 -11.79
N ALA A 25 -6.76 4.35 -12.20
CA ALA A 25 -7.51 5.34 -11.43
C ALA A 25 -9.01 5.02 -11.33
N LEU A 26 -9.63 4.57 -12.43
CA LEU A 26 -11.02 4.12 -12.42
C LEU A 26 -11.20 2.86 -11.57
N TYR A 27 -10.27 1.90 -11.69
CA TYR A 27 -10.29 0.71 -10.86
C TYR A 27 -10.13 1.04 -9.37
N ALA A 28 -9.25 1.98 -9.03
CA ALA A 28 -9.14 2.51 -7.66
C ALA A 28 -10.44 3.16 -7.19
N ALA A 29 -11.14 3.92 -8.04
CA ALA A 29 -12.43 4.51 -7.67
C ALA A 29 -13.49 3.44 -7.36
N ASP A 30 -13.55 2.36 -8.14
CA ASP A 30 -14.46 1.23 -7.88
C ASP A 30 -14.15 0.56 -6.54
N LEU A 31 -12.87 0.29 -6.26
CA LEU A 31 -12.44 -0.30 -4.98
C LEU A 31 -12.66 0.65 -3.80
N ALA A 32 -12.51 1.96 -4.00
CA ALA A 32 -12.79 2.96 -2.98
C ALA A 32 -14.25 2.87 -2.52
N LEU A 33 -15.19 2.74 -3.47
CA LEU A 33 -16.60 2.57 -3.17
C LEU A 33 -16.90 1.20 -2.56
N GLN A 34 -16.32 0.13 -3.11
CA GLN A 34 -16.55 -1.24 -2.65
C GLN A 34 -16.10 -1.47 -1.20
N TYR A 35 -14.93 -0.94 -0.83
CA TYR A 35 -14.29 -1.19 0.46
C TYR A 35 -14.26 0.03 1.37
N GLN A 36 -14.93 1.12 0.97
CA GLN A 36 -14.98 2.40 1.70
C GLN A 36 -13.58 2.97 2.02
N LEU A 37 -12.64 2.77 1.10
CA LEU A 37 -11.27 3.23 1.25
C LEU A 37 -11.16 4.73 0.93
N SER A 38 -10.20 5.40 1.57
CA SER A 38 -9.80 6.74 1.14
C SER A 38 -9.21 6.69 -0.28
N PHE A 39 -9.18 7.83 -0.97
CA PHE A 39 -8.65 7.89 -2.34
C PHE A 39 -7.21 7.35 -2.45
N ALA A 40 -6.35 7.69 -1.49
CA ALA A 40 -4.97 7.22 -1.47
C ALA A 40 -4.89 5.71 -1.21
N ASP A 41 -5.66 5.21 -0.25
CA ASP A 41 -5.67 3.79 0.09
C ASP A 41 -6.20 2.94 -1.06
N ALA A 42 -7.22 3.43 -1.76
CA ALA A 42 -7.77 2.77 -2.92
C ALA A 42 -6.75 2.68 -4.07
N ILE A 43 -5.94 3.72 -4.32
CA ILE A 43 -4.85 3.66 -5.31
C ILE A 43 -3.80 2.62 -4.92
N ILE A 44 -3.41 2.57 -3.64
CA ILE A 44 -2.43 1.60 -3.13
C ILE A 44 -2.96 0.17 -3.32
N TYR A 45 -4.19 -0.08 -2.89
CA TYR A 45 -4.81 -1.39 -3.01
C TYR A 45 -5.03 -1.79 -4.48
N ALA A 46 -5.55 -0.88 -5.31
CA ALA A 46 -5.72 -1.11 -6.75
C ALA A 46 -4.40 -1.45 -7.44
N SER A 47 -3.29 -0.82 -7.05
CA SER A 47 -1.96 -1.09 -7.62
C SER A 47 -1.50 -2.52 -7.32
N ALA A 48 -1.72 -2.99 -6.09
CA ALA A 48 -1.41 -4.36 -5.68
C ALA A 48 -2.28 -5.38 -6.43
N ARG A 49 -3.58 -5.10 -6.56
CA ARG A 49 -4.53 -5.97 -7.29
C ARG A 49 -4.27 -5.99 -8.79
N HIS A 50 -3.98 -4.85 -9.40
CA HIS A 50 -3.60 -4.75 -10.81
C HIS A 50 -2.33 -5.56 -11.14
N SER A 51 -1.38 -5.61 -10.18
CA SER A 51 -0.13 -6.35 -10.33
C SER A 51 -0.23 -7.81 -9.89
N ASN A 52 -1.40 -8.26 -9.39
CA ASN A 52 -1.61 -9.59 -8.81
C ASN A 52 -0.60 -9.96 -7.71
N VAL A 53 -0.27 -9.00 -6.83
CA VAL A 53 0.65 -9.20 -5.71
C VAL A 53 -0.02 -8.86 -4.38
N PRO A 54 0.29 -9.55 -3.28
CA PRO A 54 -0.29 -9.20 -1.99
C PRO A 54 0.13 -7.81 -1.53
N LEU A 55 -0.79 -7.07 -0.90
CA LEU A 55 -0.46 -5.80 -0.23
C LEU A 55 0.05 -6.10 1.18
N ILE A 56 1.33 -5.82 1.43
CA ILE A 56 1.94 -5.94 2.76
C ILE A 56 1.81 -4.60 3.47
N THR A 57 1.15 -4.56 4.62
CA THR A 57 0.92 -3.29 5.34
C THR A 57 0.79 -3.49 6.84
N ALA A 58 1.04 -2.42 7.59
CA ALA A 58 0.73 -2.31 9.03
C ALA A 58 -0.40 -1.31 9.30
N ASP A 59 -1.06 -0.83 8.25
CA ASP A 59 -2.22 0.05 8.29
C ASP A 59 -3.50 -0.78 8.35
N ASP A 60 -4.30 -0.57 9.39
CA ASP A 60 -5.50 -1.35 9.68
C ASP A 60 -6.68 -0.99 8.77
N HIS A 61 -6.59 0.10 7.98
CA HIS A 61 -7.57 0.40 6.94
C HIS A 61 -7.68 -0.69 5.87
N PHE A 62 -6.64 -1.49 5.68
CA PHE A 62 -6.62 -2.62 4.74
C PHE A 62 -6.88 -3.97 5.42
N GLN A 63 -7.09 -3.98 6.73
CA GLN A 63 -7.30 -5.22 7.47
C GLN A 63 -8.50 -5.96 6.87
N ASP A 64 -8.37 -7.28 6.73
CA ASP A 64 -9.41 -8.18 6.23
C ASP A 64 -9.78 -8.02 4.74
N LEU A 65 -9.10 -7.14 4.00
CA LEU A 65 -9.23 -7.09 2.54
C LEU A 65 -8.57 -8.32 1.88
N PRO A 66 -9.14 -8.81 0.76
CA PRO A 66 -8.53 -9.89 0.00
C PRO A 66 -7.06 -9.61 -0.34
N GLU A 67 -6.21 -10.63 -0.18
CA GLU A 67 -4.80 -10.56 -0.61
C GLU A 67 -4.01 -9.44 0.09
N VAL A 68 -4.37 -9.14 1.34
CA VAL A 68 -3.61 -8.27 2.25
C VAL A 68 -2.91 -9.10 3.31
N ILE A 69 -1.61 -8.85 3.50
CA ILE A 69 -0.81 -9.39 4.60
C ILE A 69 -0.63 -8.27 5.62
N PHE A 70 -1.47 -8.26 6.64
CA PHE A 70 -1.50 -7.22 7.67
C PHE A 70 -0.61 -7.56 8.87
N PHE A 71 0.21 -6.60 9.29
CA PHE A 71 1.04 -6.68 10.49
C PHE A 71 0.58 -5.67 11.54
N SER A 72 -0.01 -6.14 12.64
CA SER A 72 -0.48 -5.26 13.70
C SER A 72 0.67 -4.51 14.38
N LYS A 73 0.57 -3.18 14.47
CA LYS A 73 1.49 -2.32 15.22
C LYS A 73 1.60 -2.70 16.71
N LYS A 74 0.56 -3.33 17.27
CA LYS A 74 0.51 -3.72 18.69
C LYS A 74 1.41 -4.92 19.03
N ALA A 75 1.78 -5.75 18.05
CA ALA A 75 2.63 -6.92 18.28
C ALA A 75 4.06 -6.57 18.71
N ALA A 76 4.53 -5.34 18.43
CA ALA A 76 5.87 -4.88 18.79
C ALA A 76 6.05 -4.46 20.27
N LEU A 77 5.00 -4.53 21.10
CA LEU A 77 5.02 -4.02 22.48
C LEU A 77 5.32 -5.05 23.58
N ILE A 78 5.72 -6.29 23.23
CA ILE A 78 6.25 -7.22 24.23
C ILE A 78 7.69 -6.79 24.56
N LYS A 79 7.85 -5.81 25.46
CA LYS A 79 9.11 -5.53 26.14
C LYS A 79 9.46 -6.75 27.00
N THR A 80 10.50 -7.48 26.61
CA THR A 80 11.19 -8.44 27.48
C THR A 80 12.19 -7.68 28.35
#